data_AF-A0AAV5R5K8-F1
#
_entry.id   AF-A0AAV5R5K8-F1
#
_cell.length_a   1.000
_cell.length_b   1.000
_cell.length_c   1.000
_cell.angle_alpha   90.00
_cell.angle_beta   90.00
_cell.angle_gamma   90.00
#
_symmetry.space_group_name_H-M   'P 1'
#
loop_
_entity.id
_entity.type
_entity.pdbx_description
1 polymer ?
#
loop_
_entity_poly.entity_id
_entity_poly.type
_entity_poly.pdbx_seq_one_letter_code
_entity_poly.pdbx_strand_id
1 'polypeptide(L)'
;MSSIAETASLLDLNDLSYIDAISQRILRLQALHNDSLTSLQLSIDSLTRQNENIAASIKSITSSQQTKQTRHDLKKLENQIFNTARSITSLNMQINSLKLSYNDNLKRLSSLHSTISLFQTPQNSNTPNNLIYKLYNATGVRIVNDEVVILNKQSNKISTLSLDDSYSDYFVSNFIWDAI
;
A
#
# COMPACT_ATOMS: atom_id res chain seq x y z
N MET A 1 54.26 -110.63 3.58
CA MET A 1 54.05 -109.49 2.65
C MET A 1 52.61 -109.00 2.76
N SER A 2 52.22 -108.27 3.82
CA SER A 2 50.79 -107.94 4.00
C SER A 2 50.42 -106.66 4.76
N SER A 3 51.34 -105.89 5.35
CA SER A 3 50.95 -104.68 6.09
C SER A 3 50.79 -103.44 5.21
N ILE A 4 51.61 -103.32 4.17
CA ILE A 4 51.62 -102.17 3.25
C ILE A 4 50.40 -102.19 2.32
N ALA A 5 49.96 -103.39 1.89
CA ALA A 5 48.78 -103.54 1.06
C ALA A 5 47.47 -103.25 1.83
N GLU A 6 47.39 -103.65 3.11
CA GLU A 6 46.27 -103.30 3.98
C GLU A 6 46.21 -101.79 4.28
N THR A 7 47.36 -101.15 4.57
CA THR A 7 47.39 -99.68 4.78
C THR A 7 47.11 -98.89 3.51
N ALA A 8 47.52 -99.39 2.34
CA ALA A 8 47.17 -98.78 1.05
C ALA A 8 45.67 -98.93 0.71
N SER A 9 45.01 -100.00 1.15
CA SER A 9 43.55 -100.17 1.00
C SER A 9 42.72 -99.34 2.00
N LEU A 10 43.34 -98.88 3.09
CA LEU A 10 42.77 -97.97 4.08
C LEU A 10 42.90 -96.49 3.68
N LEU A 11 43.77 -96.17 2.71
CA LEU A 11 43.79 -94.87 2.04
C LEU A 11 42.56 -94.79 1.13
N ASP A 12 41.46 -94.29 1.70
CA ASP A 12 40.17 -94.24 1.04
C ASP A 12 40.19 -93.22 -0.11
N LEU A 13 40.12 -93.71 -1.34
CA LEU A 13 39.98 -92.91 -2.57
C LEU A 13 38.75 -91.98 -2.55
N ASN A 14 37.81 -92.22 -1.62
CA ASN A 14 36.66 -91.33 -1.39
C ASN A 14 37.09 -89.93 -0.91
N ASP A 15 38.19 -89.78 -0.16
CA ASP A 15 38.67 -88.47 0.30
C ASP A 15 39.04 -87.55 -0.87
N LEU A 16 39.61 -88.11 -1.93
CA LEU A 16 39.91 -87.38 -3.16
C LEU A 16 38.63 -86.92 -3.87
N SER A 17 37.58 -87.74 -3.84
CA SER A 17 36.27 -87.38 -4.40
C SER A 17 35.57 -86.27 -3.60
N TYR A 18 35.75 -86.24 -2.28
CA TYR A 18 35.26 -85.15 -1.43
C TYR A 18 36.01 -83.85 -1.69
N ILE A 19 37.33 -83.90 -1.88
CA ILE A 19 38.15 -82.74 -2.27
C ILE A 19 37.69 -82.18 -3.62
N ASP A 20 37.42 -83.04 -4.60
CA ASP A 20 36.90 -82.60 -5.91
C ASP A 20 35.49 -81.99 -5.80
N ALA A 21 34.60 -82.60 -5.01
CA ALA A 21 33.29 -82.04 -4.73
C ALA A 21 33.34 -80.68 -4.02
N ILE A 22 34.30 -80.48 -3.10
CA ILE A 22 34.56 -79.19 -2.45
C ILE A 22 35.06 -78.18 -3.48
N SER A 23 36.02 -78.56 -4.33
CA SER A 23 36.54 -77.69 -5.40
C SER A 23 35.43 -77.22 -6.34
N GLN A 24 34.56 -78.12 -6.79
CA GLN A 24 33.41 -77.78 -7.64
C GLN A 24 32.42 -76.85 -6.92
N ARG A 25 32.17 -77.06 -5.62
CA ARG A 25 31.32 -76.15 -4.82
C ARG A 25 31.96 -74.77 -4.67
N ILE A 26 33.27 -74.67 -4.47
CA ILE A 26 34.00 -73.39 -4.40
C ILE A 26 33.88 -72.65 -5.74
N LEU A 27 34.10 -73.34 -6.87
CA LEU A 27 33.95 -72.75 -8.20
C LEU A 27 32.52 -72.26 -8.44
N ARG A 28 31.51 -73.03 -8.03
CA ARG A 28 30.11 -72.62 -8.13
C ARG A 28 29.81 -71.40 -7.25
N LEU A 29 30.37 -71.34 -6.04
CA LEU A 29 30.19 -70.21 -5.12
C LEU A 29 30.87 -68.95 -5.67
N GLN A 30 32.05 -69.10 -6.26
CA GLN A 30 32.73 -68.01 -6.98
C GLN A 30 31.92 -67.51 -8.17
N ALA A 31 31.33 -68.41 -8.96
CA ALA A 31 30.46 -68.04 -10.08
C ALA A 31 29.23 -67.26 -9.60
N LEU A 32 28.51 -67.76 -8.60
CA LEU A 32 27.35 -67.08 -8.00
C LEU A 32 27.71 -65.71 -7.43
N HIS A 33 28.87 -65.60 -6.76
CA HIS A 33 29.35 -64.32 -6.25
C HIS A 33 29.64 -63.34 -7.38
N ASN A 34 30.28 -63.79 -8.46
CA ASN A 34 30.60 -62.94 -9.61
C ASN A 34 29.34 -62.49 -10.36
N ASP A 35 28.36 -63.38 -10.51
CA ASP A 35 27.03 -63.06 -11.06
C ASP A 35 26.30 -62.03 -10.18
N SER A 36 26.36 -62.18 -8.85
CA SER A 36 25.79 -61.19 -7.93
C SER A 36 26.50 -59.84 -8.05
N LEU A 37 27.83 -59.83 -8.13
CA LEU A 37 28.62 -58.60 -8.21
C LEU A 37 28.34 -57.87 -9.53
N THR A 38 28.32 -58.59 -10.65
CA THR A 38 27.96 -58.02 -11.96
C THR A 38 26.54 -57.48 -11.97
N SER A 39 25.57 -58.18 -11.38
CA SER A 39 24.19 -57.68 -11.29
C SER A 39 24.06 -56.41 -10.45
N LEU A 40 24.77 -56.35 -9.31
CA LEU A 40 24.83 -55.16 -8.45
C LEU A 40 25.49 -53.99 -9.18
N GLN A 41 26.55 -54.25 -9.93
CA GLN A 41 27.26 -53.22 -10.69
C GLN A 41 26.38 -52.64 -11.80
N LEU A 42 25.65 -53.49 -12.53
CA LEU A 42 24.65 -53.03 -13.50
C LEU A 42 23.54 -52.20 -12.84
N SER A 43 23.12 -52.58 -11.63
CA SER A 43 22.14 -51.80 -10.87
C SER A 43 22.70 -50.43 -10.46
N ILE A 44 23.95 -50.37 -10.01
CA ILE A 44 24.63 -49.11 -9.66
C ILE A 44 24.76 -48.20 -10.88
N ASP A 45 25.16 -48.75 -12.02
CA ASP A 45 25.29 -47.99 -13.27
C ASP A 45 23.93 -47.44 -13.73
N SER A 46 22.87 -48.24 -13.62
CA SER A 46 21.50 -47.83 -13.91
C SER A 46 21.05 -46.69 -13.00
N LEU A 47 21.24 -46.82 -11.68
CA LEU A 47 20.90 -45.78 -10.70
C LEU A 47 21.71 -44.51 -10.90
N THR A 48 22.99 -44.62 -11.27
CA THR A 48 23.85 -43.47 -11.56
C THR A 48 23.33 -42.70 -12.75
N ARG A 49 22.98 -43.39 -13.85
CA ARG A 49 22.36 -42.77 -15.02
C ARG A 49 21.01 -42.12 -14.70
N GLN A 50 20.18 -42.77 -13.87
CA GLN A 50 18.92 -42.18 -13.43
C GLN A 50 19.14 -40.89 -12.65
N ASN A 51 20.10 -40.86 -11.73
CA ASN A 51 20.46 -39.66 -10.98
C ASN A 51 20.99 -38.54 -11.89
N GLU A 52 21.84 -38.85 -12.86
CA GLU A 52 22.33 -37.88 -13.83
C GLU A 52 21.19 -37.29 -14.67
N ASN A 53 20.27 -38.13 -15.13
CA ASN A 53 19.09 -37.69 -15.87
C ASN A 53 18.19 -36.78 -15.03
N ILE A 54 17.91 -37.16 -13.78
CA ILE A 54 17.13 -36.33 -12.86
C ILE A 54 17.83 -34.99 -12.61
N ALA A 55 19.13 -34.98 -12.38
CA ALA A 55 19.90 -33.76 -12.19
C ALA A 55 19.86 -32.86 -13.43
N ALA A 56 19.96 -33.44 -14.63
CA ALA A 56 19.82 -32.71 -15.89
C ALA A 56 18.40 -32.13 -16.08
N SER A 57 17.36 -32.91 -15.75
CA SER A 57 15.97 -32.44 -15.78
C SER A 57 15.70 -31.31 -14.79
N ILE A 58 16.24 -31.37 -13.57
CA ILE A 58 16.13 -30.28 -12.60
C ILE A 58 16.83 -29.03 -13.15
N LYS A 59 18.01 -29.17 -13.74
CA LYS A 59 18.74 -28.04 -14.33
C LYS A 59 17.99 -27.43 -15.52
N SER A 60 17.35 -28.23 -16.37
CA SER A 60 16.56 -27.73 -17.49
C SER A 60 15.29 -27.01 -17.03
N ILE A 61 14.59 -27.54 -16.02
CA ILE A 61 13.40 -26.91 -15.45
C ILE A 61 13.78 -25.59 -14.77
N THR A 62 14.80 -25.57 -13.93
CA THR A 62 15.24 -24.36 -13.21
C THR A 62 15.74 -23.26 -14.14
N SER A 63 16.40 -23.64 -15.24
CA SER A 63 16.87 -22.70 -16.26
C SER A 63 15.85 -22.39 -17.36
N SER A 64 14.70 -23.07 -17.35
CA SER A 64 13.65 -22.91 -18.35
C SER A 64 13.14 -21.47 -18.43
N GLN A 65 12.78 -21.07 -19.65
CA GLN A 65 12.23 -19.75 -19.90
C GLN A 65 10.94 -19.50 -19.10
N GLN A 66 10.12 -20.53 -18.93
CA GLN A 66 8.89 -20.45 -18.14
C GLN A 66 9.19 -20.12 -16.67
N THR A 67 10.15 -20.81 -16.04
CA THR A 67 10.51 -20.53 -14.63
C THR A 67 11.08 -19.12 -14.47
N LYS A 68 11.88 -18.66 -15.43
CA LYS A 68 12.40 -17.28 -15.43
C LYS A 68 11.26 -16.26 -15.59
N GLN A 69 10.32 -16.52 -16.49
CA GLN A 69 9.16 -15.66 -16.70
C GLN A 69 8.28 -15.61 -15.45
N THR A 70 7.96 -16.75 -14.84
CA THR A 70 7.19 -16.80 -13.60
C THR A 70 7.87 -16.02 -12.48
N ARG A 71 9.20 -16.13 -12.32
CA ARG A 71 9.96 -15.32 -11.35
C ARG A 71 9.87 -13.82 -11.66
N HIS A 72 9.95 -13.44 -12.93
CA HIS A 72 9.79 -12.04 -13.34
C HIS A 72 8.39 -11.51 -13.04
N ASP A 73 7.36 -12.28 -13.36
CA ASP A 73 5.96 -11.92 -13.14
C ASP A 73 5.65 -11.80 -11.64
N LEU A 74 6.19 -12.70 -10.80
CA LEU A 74 6.10 -12.60 -9.34
C LEU A 74 6.69 -11.28 -8.83
N LYS A 75 7.88 -10.90 -9.31
CA LYS A 75 8.51 -9.63 -8.94
C LYS A 75 7.70 -8.42 -9.41
N LYS A 76 7.09 -8.49 -10.60
CA LYS A 76 6.21 -7.45 -11.12
C LYS A 76 4.96 -7.30 -10.25
N LEU A 77 4.36 -8.42 -9.84
CA LEU A 77 3.20 -8.45 -8.96
C LEU A 77 3.52 -7.85 -7.58
N GLU A 78 4.68 -8.19 -7.01
CA GLU A 78 5.15 -7.64 -5.74
C GLU A 78 5.28 -6.11 -5.80
N ASN A 79 5.87 -5.58 -6.88
CA ASN A 79 5.94 -4.13 -7.10
C ASN A 79 4.54 -3.50 -7.25
N GLN A 80 3.60 -4.18 -7.91
CA GLN A 80 2.22 -3.70 -8.04
C GLN A 80 1.49 -3.68 -6.70
N ILE A 81 1.73 -4.67 -5.83
CA ILE A 81 1.20 -4.70 -4.46
C ILE A 81 1.72 -3.49 -3.68
N PHE A 82 3.04 -3.23 -3.75
CA PHE A 82 3.64 -2.10 -3.06
C PHE A 82 3.09 -0.75 -3.56
N ASN A 83 2.96 -0.59 -4.88
CA ASN A 83 2.40 0.62 -5.48
C ASN A 83 0.92 0.81 -5.09
N THR A 84 0.14 -0.26 -5.08
CA THR A 84 -1.26 -0.23 -4.67
C THR A 84 -1.39 0.16 -3.19
N ALA A 85 -0.56 -0.41 -2.31
CA ALA A 85 -0.56 -0.06 -0.89
C ALA A 85 -0.20 1.42 -0.66
N ARG A 86 0.76 1.96 -1.43
CA ARG A 86 1.11 3.38 -1.39
C ARG A 86 -0.05 4.27 -1.86
N SER A 87 -0.72 3.88 -2.95
CA SER A 87 -1.91 4.60 -3.46
C SER A 87 -3.06 4.57 -2.46
N ILE A 88 -3.32 3.43 -1.80
CA ILE A 88 -4.32 3.31 -0.74
C ILE A 88 -3.99 4.25 0.44
N THR A 89 -2.72 4.28 0.85
CA THR A 89 -2.27 5.17 1.93
C THR A 89 -2.47 6.64 1.56
N SER A 90 -2.11 7.01 0.34
CA SER A 90 -2.32 8.37 -0.19
C SER A 90 -3.80 8.75 -0.24
N LEU A 91 -4.65 7.87 -0.76
CA LEU A 91 -6.10 8.07 -0.78
C LEU A 91 -6.68 8.21 0.63
N ASN A 92 -6.21 7.42 1.58
CA ASN A 92 -6.65 7.51 2.97
C ASN A 92 -6.27 8.87 3.58
N MET A 93 -5.06 9.38 3.29
CA MET A 93 -4.66 10.73 3.71
C MET A 93 -5.54 11.81 3.06
N GLN A 94 -5.85 11.69 1.77
CA GLN A 94 -6.74 12.62 1.06
C GLN A 94 -8.17 12.59 1.61
N ILE A 95 -8.69 11.40 1.96
CA ILE A 95 -10.01 11.26 2.59
C ILE A 95 -10.01 11.95 3.96
N ASN A 96 -8.96 11.77 4.75
CA ASN A 96 -8.88 12.39 6.07
C ASN A 96 -8.75 13.90 5.99
N SER A 97 -7.97 14.44 5.05
CA SER A 97 -7.90 15.89 4.84
C SER A 97 -9.24 16.46 4.35
N LEU A 98 -9.94 15.75 3.47
CA LEU A 98 -11.26 16.14 3.01
C LEU A 98 -12.30 16.12 4.15
N LYS A 99 -12.27 15.11 5.02
CA LYS A 99 -13.14 15.04 6.22
C LYS A 99 -12.91 16.22 7.15
N LEU A 100 -11.65 16.61 7.38
CA LEU A 100 -11.31 17.78 8.19
C LEU A 100 -11.86 19.07 7.54
N SER A 101 -11.60 19.27 6.25
CA SER A 101 -12.12 20.42 5.50
C SER A 101 -13.65 20.48 5.50
N TYR A 102 -14.32 19.34 5.35
CA TYR A 102 -15.78 19.25 5.42
C TYR A 102 -16.32 19.66 6.79
N ASN A 103 -15.68 19.21 7.87
CA ASN A 103 -16.07 19.59 9.24
C ASN A 103 -15.86 21.10 9.48
N ASP A 104 -14.75 21.66 9.00
CA ASP A 104 -14.49 23.10 9.09
C ASP A 104 -15.52 23.92 8.30
N ASN A 105 -15.92 23.44 7.12
CA ASN A 105 -16.99 24.06 6.33
C ASN A 105 -18.35 23.97 7.03
N LEU A 106 -18.68 22.86 7.70
CA LEU A 106 -19.88 22.75 8.51
C LEU A 106 -19.88 23.74 9.68
N LYS A 107 -18.75 23.90 10.37
CA LYS A 107 -18.60 24.90 11.43
C LYS A 107 -18.80 26.32 10.88
N ARG A 108 -18.17 26.65 9.75
CA ARG A 108 -18.37 27.95 9.06
C ARG A 108 -19.83 28.17 8.66
N LEU A 109 -20.50 27.14 8.13
CA LEU A 109 -21.90 27.23 7.77
C LEU A 109 -22.77 27.49 9.01
N SER A 110 -22.49 26.81 10.13
CA SER A 110 -23.21 27.01 11.39
C SER A 110 -23.03 28.43 11.94
N SER A 111 -21.81 28.98 11.86
CA SER A 111 -21.56 30.35 12.31
C SER A 111 -22.22 31.38 11.40
N LEU A 112 -22.19 31.19 10.07
CA LEU A 112 -22.93 31.99 9.11
C LEU A 112 -24.44 31.94 9.36
N HIS A 113 -24.99 30.75 9.60
CA HIS A 113 -26.41 30.59 9.93
C HIS A 113 -26.77 31.30 11.24
N SER A 114 -25.96 31.17 12.29
CA SER A 114 -26.16 31.90 13.55
C SER A 114 -26.14 33.42 13.33
N THR A 115 -25.22 33.90 12.48
CA THR A 115 -25.10 35.31 12.11
C THR A 115 -26.35 35.78 11.37
N ILE A 116 -26.84 35.02 10.38
CA ILE A 116 -28.08 35.33 9.65
C ILE A 116 -29.29 35.30 10.58
N SER A 117 -29.37 34.34 11.50
CA SER A 117 -30.49 34.25 12.46
C SER A 117 -30.55 35.45 13.41
N LEU A 118 -29.40 36.00 13.81
CA LEU A 118 -29.32 37.27 14.55
C LEU A 118 -29.83 38.47 13.73
N PHE A 119 -29.76 38.40 12.40
CA PHE A 119 -30.34 39.41 11.51
C PHE A 119 -31.85 39.19 11.23
N GLN A 120 -32.39 37.99 11.52
CA GLN A 120 -33.78 37.60 11.25
C GLN A 120 -34.70 37.60 12.48
N THR A 121 -34.23 38.06 13.65
CA THR A 121 -35.12 38.20 14.82
C THR A 121 -36.31 39.10 14.50
N PRO A 122 -37.53 38.74 14.95
CA PRO A 122 -38.77 39.26 14.41
C PRO A 122 -38.95 40.75 14.72
N GLN A 123 -39.23 41.49 13.64
CA GLN A 123 -40.18 42.58 13.55
C GLN A 123 -41.12 42.66 14.76
N ASN A 124 -40.84 43.59 15.68
CA ASN A 124 -41.86 44.09 16.58
C ASN A 124 -41.57 45.57 16.92
N SER A 125 -41.81 46.45 15.93
CA SER A 125 -42.25 47.84 16.14
C SER A 125 -42.36 48.54 14.78
N ASN A 126 -43.54 49.11 14.52
CA ASN A 126 -43.92 49.92 13.35
C ASN A 126 -42.94 51.07 13.02
N THR A 127 -41.76 50.79 12.46
CA THR A 127 -40.87 51.84 11.91
C THR A 127 -40.24 51.39 10.59
N PRO A 128 -40.53 52.07 9.46
CA PRO A 128 -39.92 51.77 8.17
C PRO A 128 -38.42 52.13 8.06
N ASN A 129 -37.80 52.68 9.10
CA ASN A 129 -36.55 53.43 8.95
C ASN A 129 -35.25 52.66 9.24
N ASN A 130 -35.27 51.42 9.74
CA ASN A 130 -34.01 50.75 10.14
C ASN A 130 -33.10 50.41 8.94
N LEU A 131 -33.67 50.03 7.80
CA LEU A 131 -32.89 49.79 6.57
C LEU A 131 -32.30 51.09 6.02
N ILE A 132 -33.08 52.17 6.04
CA ILE A 132 -32.67 53.50 5.59
C ILE A 132 -31.53 54.04 6.47
N TYR A 133 -31.66 53.96 7.79
CA TYR A 133 -30.59 54.34 8.73
C TYR A 133 -29.32 53.50 8.56
N LYS A 134 -29.47 52.20 8.25
CA LYS A 134 -28.31 51.32 7.98
C LYS A 134 -27.64 51.62 6.64
N LEU A 135 -28.40 52.04 5.63
CA LEU A 135 -27.86 52.49 4.34
C LEU A 135 -27.02 53.77 4.51
N TYR A 136 -27.55 54.78 5.21
CA TYR A 136 -26.82 56.01 5.49
C TYR A 136 -25.57 55.78 6.37
N ASN A 137 -25.63 54.84 7.31
CA ASN A 137 -24.43 54.43 8.04
C ASN A 137 -23.39 53.74 7.15
N ALA A 138 -23.82 52.97 6.14
CA ALA A 138 -22.92 52.30 5.21
C ALA A 138 -22.19 53.28 4.28
N THR A 139 -22.83 54.40 3.93
CA THR A 139 -22.21 55.49 3.17
C THR A 139 -21.24 56.34 4.01
N GLY A 140 -21.13 56.07 5.32
CA GLY A 140 -20.21 56.78 6.20
C GLY A 140 -20.79 58.07 6.80
N VAL A 141 -22.08 58.33 6.60
CA VAL A 141 -22.78 59.52 7.14
C VAL A 141 -23.43 59.18 8.47
N ARG A 142 -23.20 60.01 9.49
CA ARG A 142 -23.79 59.91 10.83
C ARG A 142 -24.21 61.27 11.35
N ILE A 143 -25.24 61.31 12.17
CA ILE A 143 -25.66 62.52 12.89
C ILE A 143 -25.31 62.35 14.36
N VAL A 144 -24.54 63.27 14.94
CA VAL A 144 -24.10 63.25 16.34
C VAL A 144 -24.26 64.67 16.89
N ASN A 145 -25.05 64.85 17.95
CA ASN A 145 -25.24 66.14 18.64
C ASN A 145 -25.56 67.32 17.69
N ASP A 146 -26.54 67.13 16.79
CA ASP A 146 -26.92 68.11 15.76
C ASP A 146 -25.80 68.48 14.76
N GLU A 147 -24.82 67.59 14.58
CA GLU A 147 -23.80 67.71 13.53
C GLU A 147 -23.83 66.49 12.61
N VAL A 148 -23.69 66.71 11.30
CA VAL A 148 -23.47 65.66 10.31
C VAL A 148 -21.98 65.36 10.22
N VAL A 149 -21.61 64.14 10.57
CA VAL A 149 -20.26 63.59 10.47
C VAL A 149 -20.19 62.64 9.28
N ILE A 150 -19.27 62.90 8.36
CA ILE A 150 -19.09 62.15 7.11
C ILE A 150 -17.70 61.56 7.11
N LEU A 151 -17.61 60.22 7.07
CA LEU A 151 -16.36 59.48 6.92
C LEU A 151 -16.18 59.08 5.46
N ASN A 152 -15.25 59.75 4.77
CA ASN A 152 -14.84 59.33 3.43
C ASN A 152 -13.89 58.13 3.55
N LYS A 153 -14.37 56.94 3.18
CA LYS A 153 -13.60 55.69 3.30
C LYS A 153 -12.41 55.60 2.35
N GLN A 154 -12.42 56.35 1.25
CA GLN A 154 -11.35 56.31 0.25
C GLN A 154 -10.17 57.21 0.65
N SER A 155 -10.47 58.40 1.17
CA SER A 155 -9.45 59.37 1.60
C SER A 155 -9.12 59.31 3.10
N ASN A 156 -9.86 58.51 3.87
CA ASN A 156 -9.77 58.37 5.33
C ASN A 156 -9.84 59.72 6.07
N LYS A 157 -10.69 60.62 5.57
CA LYS A 157 -10.95 61.94 6.15
C LYS A 157 -12.35 62.00 6.75
N ILE A 158 -12.47 62.74 7.85
CA ILE A 158 -13.74 63.01 8.53
C ILE A 158 -14.08 64.48 8.29
N SER A 159 -15.24 64.72 7.70
CA SER A 159 -15.83 66.05 7.53
C SER A 159 -17.01 66.21 8.49
N THR A 160 -17.11 67.35 9.16
CA THR A 160 -18.18 67.65 10.12
C THR A 160 -18.90 68.92 9.68
N LEU A 161 -20.23 68.91 9.73
CA LEU A 161 -21.08 70.05 9.43
C LEU A 161 -22.13 70.22 10.53
N SER A 162 -22.15 71.36 11.20
CA SER A 162 -23.18 71.67 12.21
C SER A 162 -24.50 71.99 11.50
N LEU A 163 -25.61 71.41 11.97
CA LEU A 163 -26.96 71.64 11.45
C LEU A 163 -27.56 72.86 12.16
N ASP A 164 -27.11 74.05 11.79
CA ASP A 164 -27.75 75.30 12.20
C ASP A 164 -28.72 75.80 11.11
N ASP A 165 -29.64 76.71 11.48
CA ASP A 165 -30.57 77.34 10.54
C ASP A 165 -29.87 78.30 9.55
N SER A 166 -28.54 78.41 9.61
CA SER A 166 -27.75 79.32 8.77
C SER A 166 -27.53 78.76 7.36
N TYR A 167 -27.62 77.43 7.18
CA TYR A 167 -27.40 76.77 5.91
C TYR A 167 -28.72 76.36 5.24
N SER A 168 -28.82 76.58 3.92
CA SER A 168 -29.94 76.05 3.15
C SER A 168 -29.83 74.53 2.97
N ASP A 169 -30.96 73.83 2.93
CA ASP A 169 -31.02 72.39 2.64
C ASP A 169 -30.26 72.01 1.36
N TYR A 170 -30.25 72.91 0.37
CA TYR A 170 -29.49 72.75 -0.87
C TYR A 170 -27.98 72.74 -0.64
N PHE A 171 -27.48 73.64 0.21
CA PHE A 171 -26.07 73.68 0.58
C PHE A 171 -25.66 72.43 1.38
N VAL A 172 -26.46 72.05 2.37
CA VAL A 172 -26.22 70.86 3.21
C VAL A 172 -26.16 69.60 2.35
N SER A 173 -27.09 69.44 1.41
CA SER A 173 -27.14 68.28 0.52
C SER A 173 -25.91 68.18 -0.37
N ASN A 174 -25.49 69.29 -0.99
CA ASN A 174 -24.30 69.29 -1.86
C ASN A 174 -23.02 69.00 -1.07
N PHE A 175 -22.88 69.58 0.12
CA PHE A 175 -21.74 69.31 0.99
C PHE A 175 -21.64 67.82 1.37
N ILE A 176 -22.77 67.18 1.65
CA ILE A 176 -22.79 65.74 1.96
C ILE A 176 -22.37 64.91 0.74
N TRP A 177 -22.88 65.22 -0.45
CA TRP A 177 -22.53 64.50 -1.68
C TRP A 177 -21.07 64.69 -2.10
N ASP A 178 -20.50 65.88 -1.90
CA ASP A 178 -19.10 66.17 -2.22
C ASP A 178 -18.11 65.50 -1.24
N ALA A 179 -18.55 65.18 -0.03
CA ALA A 179 -17.71 64.64 1.04
C ALA A 179 -17.71 63.11 1.16
N ILE A 180 -18.71 62.40 0.60
CA ILE A 180 -18.78 60.91 0.57
C ILE A 180 -17.77 60.32 -0.42
#